data_AF-A0A960ILM0-F1
#
_entry.id   AF-A0A960ILM0-F1
#
_cell.length_a   1.000
_cell.length_b   1.000
_cell.length_c   1.000
_cell.angle_alpha   90.00
_cell.angle_beta   90.00
_cell.angle_gamma   90.00
#
_symmetry.space_group_name_H-M   'P 1'
#
loop_
_entity.id
_entity.type
_entity.pdbx_description
1 polymer ?
#
loop_
_entity_poly.entity_id
_entity_poly.type
_entity_poly.pdbx_seq_one_letter_code
_entity_poly.pdbx_strand_id
1 'polypeptide(L)' 'MIQWQYKIINIRSESYRLDPNAAVELDRLGAEGWELVSITSVNFKTGATDNIAMVFKRPVRGE' A
#
# COMPACT_ATOMS: atom_id res chain seq x y z
N MET A 1 4.72 21.74 -13.70
CA MET A 1 4.88 21.08 -12.38
C MET A 1 4.38 19.65 -12.51
N ILE A 2 5.06 18.68 -11.91
CA ILE A 2 4.61 17.28 -11.93
C ILE A 2 3.44 17.14 -10.96
N GLN A 3 2.31 16.60 -11.43
CA GLN A 3 1.19 16.24 -10.58
C GLN A 3 1.31 14.77 -10.17
N TRP A 4 0.99 14.46 -8.92
CA TRP A 4 1.08 13.11 -8.36
C TRP A 4 -0.30 12.53 -8.07
N GLN A 5 -0.48 11.26 -8.44
CA GLN A 5 -1.61 10.45 -8.02
C GLN A 5 -1.22 9.62 -6.80
N TYR A 6 -2.11 9.47 -5.83
CA TYR A 6 -1.89 8.66 -4.63
C TYR A 6 -2.88 7.50 -4.54
N LYS A 7 -2.44 6.39 -3.97
CA LYS A 7 -3.24 5.18 -3.69
C LYS A 7 -2.89 4.67 -2.30
N ILE A 8 -3.89 4.28 -1.52
CA ILE A 8 -3.70 3.66 -0.20
C ILE A 8 -4.28 2.25 -0.27
N ILE A 9 -3.48 1.25 0.08
CA ILE A 9 -3.94 -0.14 0.23
C ILE A 9 -3.81 -0.53 1.70
N ASN A 10 -4.81 -1.23 2.21
CA ASN A 10 -4.76 -1.82 3.55
C ASN A 10 -4.49 -3.31 3.40
N ILE A 11 -3.43 -3.78 4.04
CA ILE A 11 -3.07 -5.20 4.06
C ILE A 11 -3.21 -5.69 5.49
N ARG A 12 -3.85 -6.84 5.65
CA ARG A 12 -3.86 -7.55 6.92
C ARG A 12 -2.43 -8.01 7.22
N SER A 13 -1.91 -7.59 8.35
CA SER A 13 -0.70 -8.14 8.93
C SER A 13 -1.09 -9.00 10.13
N GLU A 14 -0.39 -10.11 10.29
CA GLU A 14 -0.42 -10.89 11.52
C GLU A 14 1.01 -10.95 12.04
N SER A 15 1.25 -10.55 13.29
CA SER A 15 2.61 -10.54 13.87
C SER A 15 3.64 -9.76 13.02
N TYR A 16 3.23 -8.63 12.45
CA TYR A 16 4.06 -7.78 11.57
C TYR A 16 4.51 -8.46 10.26
N ARG A 17 3.88 -9.56 9.86
CA ARG A 17 4.14 -10.23 8.59
C ARG A 17 3.10 -9.84 7.55
N LEU A 18 3.57 -9.54 6.35
CA LEU A 18 2.74 -9.42 5.16
C LEU A 18 2.22 -10.80 4.75
N ASP A 19 0.97 -10.86 4.31
CA ASP A 19 0.43 -12.04 3.63
C ASP A 19 1.33 -12.38 2.43
N PRO A 20 1.83 -13.62 2.30
CA PRO A 20 2.62 -14.03 1.12
C PRO A 20 1.92 -13.76 -0.22
N ASN A 21 0.59 -13.78 -0.25
CA ASN A 21 -0.19 -13.48 -1.44
C ASN A 21 -0.18 -11.98 -1.80
N ALA A 22 0.24 -11.10 -0.89
CA ALA A 22 0.37 -9.68 -1.16
C ALA A 22 1.44 -9.39 -2.25
N ALA A 23 2.44 -10.27 -2.41
CA ALA A 23 3.50 -10.09 -3.40
C ALA A 23 2.95 -9.91 -4.82
N VAL A 24 1.92 -10.67 -5.20
CA VAL A 24 1.30 -10.60 -6.53
C VAL A 24 0.70 -9.21 -6.79
N GLU A 25 0.02 -8.63 -5.81
CA GLU A 25 -0.57 -7.29 -5.94
C GLU A 25 0.51 -6.20 -5.89
N LEU A 26 1.55 -6.37 -5.06
CA LEU A 26 2.67 -5.44 -4.99
C LEU A 26 3.46 -5.40 -6.31
N ASP A 27 3.68 -6.54 -6.95
CA ASP A 27 4.32 -6.64 -8.26
C ASP A 27 3.47 -5.94 -9.34
N ARG A 28 2.14 -6.14 -9.31
CA ARG A 28 1.21 -5.44 -10.22
C ARG A 28 1.27 -3.93 -10.05
N LEU A 29 1.30 -3.45 -8.80
CA LEU A 29 1.44 -2.02 -8.50
C LEU A 29 2.76 -1.46 -9.05
N GLY A 30 3.87 -2.17 -8.88
CA GLY A 30 5.16 -1.79 -9.45
C GLY A 30 5.12 -1.70 -10.98
N ALA A 31 4.52 -2.69 -11.64
CA ALA A 31 4.36 -2.71 -13.11
C ALA A 31 3.50 -1.53 -13.63
N GLU A 32 2.51 -1.08 -12.84
CA GLU A 32 1.68 0.10 -13.12
C GLU A 32 2.37 1.45 -12.81
N GLY A 33 3.62 1.41 -12.32
CA GLY A 33 4.42 2.59 -11.98
C GLY A 33 4.11 3.19 -10.61
N TRP A 34 3.46 2.45 -9.71
CA TRP A 34 3.26 2.87 -8.33
C TRP A 34 4.51 2.66 -7.50
N GLU A 35 4.91 3.68 -6.76
CA GLU A 35 6.03 3.67 -5.82
C GLU A 35 5.51 3.72 -4.40
N LEU A 36 5.96 2.80 -3.53
CA LEU A 36 5.67 2.84 -2.11
C LEU A 36 6.42 4.01 -1.45
N VAL A 37 5.71 4.86 -0.72
CA VAL A 37 6.31 6.03 -0.04
C VAL A 37 6.09 6.08 1.46
N SER A 38 5.12 5.33 1.99
CA SER A 38 4.89 5.27 3.43
C SER A 38 4.15 4.00 3.83
N ILE A 39 4.38 3.54 5.06
CA ILE A 39 3.63 2.48 5.73
C ILE A 39 3.20 3.02 7.09
N THR A 40 1.93 2.85 7.45
CA THR A 40 1.41 3.20 8.77
C THR A 40 0.53 2.09 9.32
N SER A 41 0.66 1.80 10.61
CA SER A 41 -0.19 0.83 11.29
C SER A 41 -1.58 1.40 11.51
N VAL A 42 -2.61 0.69 11.05
CA VAL A 42 -4.03 1.03 11.23
C VAL A 42 -4.67 -0.02 12.13
N ASN A 43 -4.62 0.24 13.43
CA ASN A 43 -5.27 -0.60 14.43
C ASN A 43 -6.73 -0.14 14.58
N PHE A 44 -7.69 -0.92 14.05
CA PHE A 44 -9.10 -0.71 14.36
C PHE A 44 -9.37 -1.31 15.74
N LYS A 45 -9.88 -0.51 16.67
CA LYS A 45 -10.20 -0.88 18.05
C LYS A 45 -11.01 -2.18 18.11
N THR A 46 -10.36 -3.32 18.38
CA THR A 46 -10.80 -4.48 19.18
C THR A 46 -9.85 -5.67 19.00
N GLY A 47 -9.02 -5.94 20.00
CA GLY A 47 -8.53 -7.30 20.27
C GLY A 47 -7.32 -7.81 19.47
N ALA A 48 -7.38 -7.89 18.14
CA ALA A 48 -6.26 -8.28 17.27
C ALA A 48 -6.71 -8.35 15.80
N THR A 49 -6.51 -7.27 15.04
CA THR A 49 -6.37 -7.36 13.58
C THR A 49 -5.43 -6.25 13.14
N ASP A 50 -4.13 -6.56 13.04
CA ASP A 50 -3.10 -5.57 12.73
C ASP A 50 -3.15 -5.26 11.23
N ASN A 51 -3.84 -4.21 10.80
CA ASN A 51 -3.75 -3.78 9.40
C ASN A 51 -2.58 -2.81 9.24
N ILE A 52 -1.90 -2.87 8.10
CA ILE A 52 -0.97 -1.85 7.66
C ILE A 52 -1.55 -1.13 6.44
N ALA A 53 -1.55 0.20 6.49
CA ALA A 53 -1.86 1.04 5.35
C ALA A 53 -0.56 1.38 4.64
N MET A 54 -0.48 1.01 3.37
CA MET A 54 0.65 1.31 2.50
C MET A 54 0.23 2.42 1.54
N VAL A 55 1.00 3.50 1.52
CA VAL A 55 0.73 4.68 0.68
C VAL A 55 1.66 4.64 -0.51
N PHE A 56 1.07 4.67 -1.70
CA PHE A 56 1.77 4.70 -2.97
C PHE A 56 1.54 6.02 -3.69
N LYS A 57 2.52 6.42 -4.51
CA LYS A 57 2.38 7.52 -5.46
C LYS A 57 2.80 7.09 -6.86
N ARG A 58 2.31 7.80 -7.87
CA ARG A 58 2.86 7.77 -9.23
C ARG A 58 2.63 9.11 -9.94
N PRO A 59 3.42 9.49 -10.95
CA PRO A 59 3.12 10.70 -11.70
C PRO A 59 1.80 10.55 -12.47
N VAL A 60 1.00 11.62 -12.53
CA VAL A 60 -0.13 11.70 -13.45
C VAL A 60 0.47 11.81 -14.85
N ARG A 61 0.24 10.78 -15.69
CA ARG A 61 0.52 10.93 -17.12
C ARG A 61 -0.49 11.93 -17.67
N GLY A 62 0.00 13.10 -18.08
CA GLY A 62 -0.81 13.99 -18.92
C GLY A 62 -1.09 13.27 -20.24
N GLU A 63 -2.35 13.28 -20.65
CA GLU A 63 -2.74 12.89 -22.01
C GLU A 63 -2.23 13.90 -23.05
#